data_AF-A0A242LC98-F1
#
_entry.id   AF-A0A242LC98-F1
#
_cell.length_a   1.000
_cell.length_b   1.000
_cell.length_c   1.000
_cell.angle_alpha   90.00
_cell.angle_beta   90.00
_cell.angle_gamma   90.00
#
_symmetry.space_group_name_H-M   'P 1'
#
loop_
_entity.id
_entity.type
_entity.pdbx_description
1 polymer ?
#
loop_
_entity_poly.entity_id
_entity_poly.type
_entity_poly.pdbx_seq_one_letter_code
_entity_poly.pdbx_strand_id
1 'polypeptide(L)'
;MKEKKNYYQTYQRYYFGEIALLIGWITNAVLFSRFYEEAIFYVDKRDKFIIQLLFMVNYYLDDLLKYLFVAFLLMTLNLFLILMFYIKNRQEVIKRKEMLYSIIVFLVLIGINVIALLTTIVWPLFLLLFIVSMTIVYIISVITKYLYEEKDERYEENEIVKVEGPFQTKEAAEEYVNEFLDHWTEYFVGKGYILISEMAFDDEYKWNVEIIVRSIK
;
A
#
# COMPACT_ATOMS: atom_id res chain seq x y z
N MET A 1 17.15 -20.31 11.24
CA MET A 1 18.11 -19.49 10.46
C MET A 1 17.93 -19.58 8.93
N LYS A 2 17.65 -20.76 8.34
CA LYS A 2 17.40 -20.90 6.89
C LYS A 2 16.16 -20.12 6.40
N GLU A 3 15.07 -20.09 7.18
CA GLU A 3 13.85 -19.33 6.80
C GLU A 3 14.03 -17.80 6.83
N LYS A 4 14.81 -17.27 7.79
CA LYS A 4 15.18 -15.84 7.81
C LYS A 4 16.02 -15.45 6.59
N LYS A 5 16.88 -16.35 6.11
CA LYS A 5 17.73 -16.11 4.93
C LYS A 5 16.90 -15.96 3.64
N ASN A 6 15.80 -16.71 3.54
CA ASN A 6 14.89 -16.67 2.38
C ASN A 6 13.99 -15.40 2.40
N TYR A 7 13.61 -14.91 3.58
CA TYR A 7 12.82 -13.68 3.73
C TYR A 7 13.52 -12.43 3.18
N TYR A 8 14.79 -12.24 3.53
CA TYR A 8 15.57 -11.09 3.03
C TYR A 8 15.76 -11.11 1.52
N GLN A 9 15.79 -12.29 0.89
CA GLN A 9 15.92 -12.41 -0.57
C GLN A 9 14.63 -11.99 -1.29
N THR A 10 13.45 -12.35 -0.76
CA THR A 10 12.15 -11.97 -1.36
C THR A 10 11.82 -10.48 -1.22
N TYR A 11 12.38 -9.80 -0.22
CA TYR A 11 12.15 -8.37 0.05
C TYR A 11 13.36 -7.46 -0.21
N GLN A 12 14.47 -8.02 -0.68
CA GLN A 12 15.72 -7.29 -0.87
C GLN A 12 15.58 -6.04 -1.74
N ARG A 13 14.74 -6.12 -2.78
CA ARG A 13 14.46 -5.01 -3.69
C ARG A 13 13.73 -3.85 -3.00
N TYR A 14 12.81 -4.16 -2.07
CA TYR A 14 12.09 -3.16 -1.29
C TYR A 14 13.04 -2.44 -0.35
N TYR A 15 13.82 -3.18 0.44
CA TYR A 15 14.84 -2.61 1.32
C TYR A 15 15.90 -1.80 0.57
N PHE A 16 16.30 -2.23 -0.63
CA PHE A 16 17.22 -1.47 -1.46
C PHE A 16 16.59 -0.16 -1.96
N GLY A 17 15.33 -0.20 -2.40
CA GLY A 17 14.57 0.99 -2.76
C GLY A 17 14.38 1.94 -1.59
N GLU A 18 14.11 1.42 -0.40
CA GLU A 18 14.00 2.19 0.84
C GLU A 18 15.30 2.91 1.18
N ILE A 19 16.44 2.21 1.15
CA ILE A 19 17.76 2.81 1.41
C ILE A 19 18.08 3.88 0.36
N ALA A 20 17.81 3.63 -0.92
CA ALA A 20 18.03 4.60 -1.98
C ALA A 20 17.18 5.87 -1.78
N LEU A 21 15.90 5.73 -1.41
CA LEU A 21 15.03 6.86 -1.10
C LEU A 21 15.48 7.60 0.15
N LEU A 22 15.95 6.89 1.18
CA LEU A 22 16.48 7.50 2.40
C LEU A 22 17.69 8.38 2.10
N ILE A 23 18.66 7.86 1.33
CA ILE A 23 19.84 8.62 0.89
C ILE A 23 19.41 9.83 0.07
N GLY A 24 18.44 9.66 -0.83
CA GLY A 24 17.87 10.76 -1.62
C GLY A 24 17.26 11.85 -0.75
N TRP A 25 16.45 11.49 0.25
CA TRP A 25 15.86 12.43 1.20
C TRP A 25 16.90 13.18 2.01
N ILE A 26 17.88 12.47 2.59
CA ILE A 26 18.96 13.10 3.37
C ILE A 26 19.76 14.06 2.49
N THR A 27 20.12 13.64 1.29
CA THR A 27 20.89 14.48 0.35
C THR A 27 20.11 15.73 -0.03
N ASN A 28 18.83 15.57 -0.40
CA ASN A 28 17.98 16.70 -0.76
C ASN A 28 17.77 17.64 0.42
N ALA A 29 17.55 17.12 1.64
CA ALA A 29 17.38 17.93 2.84
C ALA A 29 18.64 18.75 3.15
N VAL A 30 19.83 18.13 3.12
CA VAL A 30 21.09 18.84 3.38
C VAL A 30 21.35 19.94 2.35
N LEU A 31 21.15 19.65 1.07
CA LEU A 31 21.37 20.65 0.00
C LEU A 31 20.35 21.78 0.07
N PHE A 32 19.07 21.44 0.26
CA PHE A 32 18.00 22.42 0.40
C PHE A 32 18.20 23.28 1.65
N SER A 33 18.63 22.72 2.79
CA SER A 33 18.91 23.50 4.01
C SER A 33 20.00 24.53 3.78
N ARG A 34 21.09 24.18 3.09
CA ARG A 34 22.16 25.14 2.77
C ARG A 34 21.66 26.27 1.86
N PHE A 35 20.99 25.89 0.77
CA PHE A 35 20.35 26.87 -0.12
C PHE A 35 19.36 27.77 0.62
N TYR A 36 18.53 27.19 1.49
CA TYR A 36 17.52 27.91 2.23
C TYR A 36 18.13 28.88 3.25
N GLU A 37 19.20 28.49 3.95
CA GLU A 37 19.94 29.38 4.85
C GLU A 37 20.54 30.58 4.11
N GLU A 38 21.10 30.37 2.93
CA GLU A 38 21.63 31.45 2.09
C GLU A 38 20.51 32.37 1.59
N ALA A 39 19.40 31.81 1.10
CA ALA A 39 18.32 32.58 0.53
C ALA A 39 17.52 33.37 1.60
N ILE A 40 17.27 32.76 2.76
CA ILE A 40 16.51 33.38 3.86
C ILE A 40 17.28 34.53 4.53
N PHE A 41 18.60 34.54 4.44
CA PHE A 41 19.43 35.63 4.96
C PHE A 41 19.05 36.99 4.35
N TYR A 42 18.63 37.00 3.08
CA TYR A 42 18.25 38.20 2.34
C TYR A 42 16.78 38.59 2.50
N VAL A 43 15.99 37.79 3.21
CA VAL A 43 14.56 38.02 3.43
C VAL A 43 14.36 38.81 4.72
N ASP A 44 13.64 39.93 4.66
CA ASP A 44 13.25 40.64 5.88
C ASP A 44 12.20 39.83 6.66
N LYS A 45 12.60 39.35 7.83
CA LYS A 45 11.75 38.55 8.72
C LYS A 45 10.56 39.31 9.30
N ARG A 46 10.55 40.65 9.22
CA ARG A 46 9.45 41.51 9.68
C ARG A 46 8.33 41.63 8.65
N ASP A 47 8.60 41.27 7.41
CA ASP A 47 7.60 41.33 6.34
C ASP A 47 6.53 40.25 6.52
N LYS A 48 5.39 40.43 5.83
CA LYS A 48 4.34 39.40 5.81
C LYS A 48 4.85 38.15 5.09
N PHE A 49 4.42 36.99 5.57
CA PHE A 49 4.75 35.68 4.99
C PHE A 49 4.66 35.63 3.46
N ILE A 50 3.59 36.18 2.88
CA ILE A 50 3.37 36.17 1.43
C ILE A 50 4.45 36.95 0.67
N ILE A 51 4.95 38.04 1.26
CA ILE A 51 6.01 38.88 0.68
C ILE A 51 7.34 38.12 0.72
N GLN A 52 7.62 37.47 1.85
CA GLN A 52 8.81 36.64 2.02
C GLN A 52 8.82 35.46 1.03
N LEU A 53 7.68 34.81 0.82
CA LEU A 53 7.53 33.75 -0.19
C LEU A 53 7.68 34.30 -1.61
N LEU A 54 7.05 35.43 -1.92
CA LEU A 54 7.20 36.12 -3.22
C LEU A 54 8.65 36.48 -3.50
N PHE A 55 9.41 36.92 -2.49
CA PHE A 55 10.83 37.20 -2.63
C PHE A 55 11.61 35.93 -3.01
N MET A 56 11.40 34.84 -2.29
CA MET A 56 12.03 33.53 -2.60
C MET A 56 11.71 33.07 -4.02
N VAL A 57 10.44 33.16 -4.42
CA VAL A 57 9.98 32.74 -5.74
C VAL A 57 10.48 33.66 -6.85
N ASN A 58 10.65 34.96 -6.61
CA ASN A 58 11.13 35.88 -7.66
C ASN A 58 12.65 35.81 -7.87
N TYR A 59 13.43 35.68 -6.80
CA TYR A 59 14.89 35.78 -6.88
C TYR A 59 15.60 34.43 -6.96
N TYR A 60 14.97 33.36 -6.45
CA TYR A 60 15.58 32.03 -6.35
C TYR A 60 14.76 30.94 -7.03
N LEU A 61 13.91 31.30 -8.01
CA LEU A 61 12.96 30.37 -8.64
C LEU A 61 13.65 29.12 -9.19
N ASP A 62 14.73 29.30 -9.95
CA ASP A 62 15.39 28.21 -10.68
C ASP A 62 15.96 27.16 -9.71
N ASP A 63 16.71 27.62 -8.71
CA ASP A 63 17.26 26.72 -7.69
C ASP A 63 16.17 26.11 -6.83
N LEU A 64 15.16 26.89 -6.46
CA LEU A 64 14.01 26.40 -5.72
C LEU A 64 13.27 25.28 -6.47
N LEU A 65 13.06 25.44 -7.79
CA LEU A 65 12.42 24.43 -8.62
C LEU A 65 13.22 23.12 -8.70
N LYS A 66 14.56 23.17 -8.69
CA LYS A 66 15.41 21.96 -8.66
C LYS A 66 15.13 21.13 -7.40
N TYR A 67 15.15 21.76 -6.22
CA TYR A 67 14.90 21.07 -4.95
C TYR A 67 13.45 20.58 -4.83
N LEU A 68 12.49 21.38 -5.31
CA LEU A 68 11.09 21.00 -5.36
C LEU A 68 10.86 19.80 -6.29
N PHE A 69 11.51 19.77 -7.45
CA PHE A 69 11.41 18.66 -8.40
C PHE A 69 11.98 17.36 -7.82
N VAL A 70 13.16 17.42 -7.19
CA VAL A 70 13.76 16.26 -6.52
C VAL A 70 12.87 15.78 -5.38
N ALA A 71 12.34 16.69 -4.56
CA ALA A 71 11.41 16.35 -3.48
C ALA A 71 10.13 15.69 -4.02
N PHE A 72 9.58 16.20 -5.13
CA PHE A 72 8.42 15.62 -5.80
C PHE A 72 8.68 14.18 -6.26
N LEU A 73 9.82 13.93 -6.90
CA LEU A 73 10.21 12.57 -7.32
C LEU A 73 10.37 11.63 -6.13
N LEU A 74 11.10 12.07 -5.10
CA LEU A 74 11.30 11.28 -3.89
C LEU A 74 9.97 10.95 -3.22
N MET A 75 9.07 11.92 -3.09
CA MET A 75 7.77 11.73 -2.45
C MET A 75 6.86 10.80 -3.27
N THR A 76 6.83 10.96 -4.59
CA THR A 76 6.06 10.10 -5.49
C THR A 76 6.56 8.66 -5.45
N LEU A 77 7.86 8.44 -5.60
CA LEU A 77 8.46 7.10 -5.54
C LEU A 77 8.23 6.43 -4.17
N ASN A 78 8.27 7.23 -3.10
CA ASN A 78 8.03 6.74 -1.76
C ASN A 78 6.59 6.24 -1.57
N LEU A 79 5.61 7.04 -2.00
CA LEU A 79 4.20 6.64 -2.01
C LEU A 79 3.96 5.39 -2.87
N PHE A 80 4.63 5.25 -4.01
CA PHE A 80 4.58 4.02 -4.80
C PHE A 80 5.17 2.82 -4.07
N LEU A 81 6.30 2.99 -3.37
CA LEU A 81 6.91 1.91 -2.60
C LEU A 81 5.98 1.44 -1.48
N ILE A 82 5.32 2.38 -0.78
CA ILE A 82 4.29 2.09 0.22
C ILE A 82 3.11 1.34 -0.41
N LEU A 83 2.61 1.78 -1.57
CA LEU A 83 1.52 1.13 -2.27
C LEU A 83 1.88 -0.31 -2.69
N MET A 84 3.05 -0.51 -3.31
CA MET A 84 3.54 -1.83 -3.69
C MET A 84 3.70 -2.74 -2.47
N PHE A 85 4.18 -2.18 -1.36
CA PHE A 85 4.31 -2.91 -0.11
C PHE A 85 2.94 -3.30 0.46
N TYR A 86 1.96 -2.38 0.42
CA TYR A 86 0.59 -2.65 0.83
C TYR A 86 -0.04 -3.79 0.02
N ILE A 87 0.08 -3.74 -1.31
CA ILE A 87 -0.44 -4.78 -2.22
C ILE A 87 0.20 -6.13 -1.93
N LYS A 88 1.54 -6.18 -1.81
CA LYS A 88 2.27 -7.42 -1.53
C LYS A 88 1.99 -7.98 -0.14
N ASN A 89 1.88 -7.13 0.88
CA ASN A 89 1.55 -7.55 2.24
C ASN A 89 0.11 -8.10 2.34
N ARG A 90 -0.82 -7.59 1.52
CA ARG A 90 -2.17 -8.17 1.42
C ARG A 90 -2.15 -9.58 0.81
N GLN A 91 -1.12 -9.95 0.05
CA GLN A 91 -0.95 -11.28 -0.55
C GLN A 91 -0.28 -12.29 0.41
N GLU A 92 0.61 -11.84 1.30
CA GLU A 92 1.42 -12.72 2.16
C GLU A 92 1.01 -12.63 3.66
N VAL A 93 -0.08 -13.32 4.04
CA VAL A 93 -0.69 -13.27 5.41
C VAL A 93 0.28 -13.68 6.54
N ILE A 94 1.29 -14.49 6.24
CA ILE A 94 2.09 -15.25 7.24
C ILE A 94 3.21 -14.42 7.90
N LYS A 95 3.63 -13.26 7.37
CA LYS A 95 4.84 -12.53 7.84
C LYS A 95 4.64 -11.05 8.20
N ARG A 96 3.42 -10.70 8.63
CA ARG A 96 2.96 -9.31 8.86
C ARG A 96 3.72 -8.51 9.92
N LYS A 97 4.27 -9.14 10.97
CA LYS A 97 4.85 -8.43 12.14
C LYS A 97 6.22 -7.79 11.87
N GLU A 98 7.18 -8.50 11.30
CA GLU A 98 8.53 -7.95 11.02
C GLU A 98 8.48 -6.86 9.92
N MET A 99 7.55 -6.99 8.96
CA MET A 99 7.24 -5.97 7.94
C MET A 99 6.70 -4.66 8.53
N LEU A 100 5.81 -4.76 9.52
CA LEU A 100 5.14 -3.60 10.13
C LEU A 100 6.14 -2.65 10.78
N TYR A 101 7.16 -3.18 11.44
CA TYR A 101 8.24 -2.38 12.03
C TYR A 101 9.04 -1.60 10.97
N SER A 102 9.32 -2.21 9.81
CA SER A 102 10.03 -1.52 8.73
C SER A 102 9.22 -0.36 8.17
N ILE A 103 7.93 -0.58 7.90
CA ILE A 103 7.02 0.49 7.43
C ILE A 103 6.92 1.61 8.47
N ILE A 104 6.79 1.29 9.76
CA ILE A 104 6.64 2.30 10.81
C ILE A 104 7.89 3.16 10.89
N VAL A 105 9.08 2.56 10.94
CA VAL A 105 10.36 3.29 10.96
C VAL A 105 10.48 4.19 9.73
N PHE A 106 10.04 3.69 8.57
CA PHE A 106 10.05 4.43 7.32
C PHE A 106 9.10 5.64 7.33
N LEU A 107 7.85 5.44 7.74
CA LEU A 107 6.87 6.52 7.89
C LEU A 107 7.33 7.58 8.89
N VAL A 108 8.00 7.18 9.97
CA VAL A 108 8.57 8.11 10.95
C VAL A 108 9.69 8.94 10.34
N LEU A 109 10.65 8.32 9.64
CA LEU A 109 11.75 9.03 8.99
C LEU A 109 11.26 10.01 7.92
N ILE A 110 10.25 9.63 7.14
CA ILE A 110 9.62 10.53 6.15
C ILE A 110 8.87 11.64 6.85
N GLY A 111 8.10 11.31 7.88
CA GLY A 111 7.37 12.29 8.68
C GLY A 111 8.30 13.37 9.20
N ILE A 112 9.48 12.99 9.72
CA ILE A 112 10.50 13.94 10.16
C ILE A 112 10.99 14.84 9.02
N ASN A 113 11.29 14.28 7.84
CA ASN A 113 11.76 15.06 6.70
C ASN A 113 10.68 16.01 6.15
N VAL A 114 9.43 15.55 6.06
CA VAL A 114 8.29 16.38 5.64
C VAL A 114 8.04 17.49 6.66
N ILE A 115 8.04 17.19 7.96
CA ILE A 115 7.90 18.19 9.02
C ILE A 115 9.01 19.23 8.93
N ALA A 116 10.26 18.80 8.75
CA ALA A 116 11.38 19.72 8.60
C ALA A 116 11.17 20.68 7.41
N LEU A 117 10.72 20.17 6.26
CA LEU A 117 10.42 21.00 5.08
C LEU A 117 9.21 21.92 5.29
N LEU A 118 8.23 21.49 6.08
CA LEU A 118 7.05 22.30 6.44
C LEU A 118 7.35 23.46 7.38
N THR A 119 8.52 23.49 8.04
CA THR A 119 8.94 24.63 8.87
C THR A 119 9.48 25.82 8.07
N THR A 120 9.73 25.64 6.77
CA THR A 120 10.28 26.70 5.91
C THR A 120 9.20 27.61 5.33
N ILE A 121 9.54 28.82 4.89
CA ILE A 121 8.58 29.72 4.23
C ILE A 121 8.01 29.10 2.95
N VAL A 122 8.76 28.18 2.35
CA VAL A 122 8.40 27.48 1.11
C VAL A 122 7.48 26.27 1.36
N TRP A 123 7.06 26.03 2.62
CA TRP A 123 6.17 24.93 2.97
C TRP A 123 4.89 24.81 2.11
N PRO A 124 4.24 25.90 1.64
CA PRO A 124 3.03 25.75 0.82
C PRO A 124 3.32 25.07 -0.52
N LEU A 125 4.52 25.27 -1.08
CA LEU A 125 4.92 24.60 -2.32
C LEU A 125 5.15 23.10 -2.07
N PHE A 126 5.80 22.73 -0.96
CA PHE A 126 5.94 21.32 -0.58
C PHE A 126 4.59 20.64 -0.32
N LEU A 127 3.65 21.34 0.32
CA LEU A 127 2.29 20.81 0.52
C LEU A 127 1.58 20.58 -0.82
N LEU A 128 1.69 21.52 -1.76
CA LEU A 128 1.13 21.37 -3.10
C LEU A 128 1.72 20.14 -3.81
N LEU A 129 3.04 19.96 -3.74
CA LEU A 129 3.71 18.78 -4.30
C LEU A 129 3.23 17.48 -3.64
N PHE A 130 2.95 17.48 -2.34
CA PHE A 130 2.40 16.32 -1.63
C PHE A 130 1.03 15.92 -2.15
N ILE A 131 0.13 16.91 -2.30
CA ILE A 131 -1.21 16.67 -2.85
C ILE A 131 -1.10 16.11 -4.27
N VAL A 132 -0.26 16.70 -5.11
CA VAL A 132 -0.04 16.23 -6.49
C VAL A 132 0.53 14.80 -6.51
N SER A 133 1.55 14.51 -5.69
CA SER A 133 2.15 13.17 -5.58
C SER A 133 1.12 12.12 -5.15
N MET A 134 0.31 12.42 -4.12
CA MET A 134 -0.78 11.54 -3.67
C MET A 134 -1.81 11.33 -4.77
N THR A 135 -2.18 12.39 -5.49
CA THR A 135 -3.17 12.31 -6.56
C THR A 135 -2.70 11.39 -7.69
N ILE A 136 -1.44 11.52 -8.12
CA ILE A 136 -0.84 10.68 -9.15
C ILE A 136 -0.85 9.21 -8.73
N VAL A 137 -0.37 8.92 -7.51
CA VAL A 137 -0.29 7.55 -6.99
C VAL A 137 -1.69 6.97 -6.82
N TYR A 138 -2.65 7.76 -6.35
CA TYR A 138 -4.05 7.35 -6.23
C TYR A 138 -4.67 7.01 -7.58
N ILE A 139 -4.53 7.87 -8.59
CA ILE A 139 -5.05 7.61 -9.94
C ILE A 139 -4.46 6.32 -10.50
N ILE A 140 -3.14 6.14 -10.38
CA ILE A 140 -2.47 4.93 -10.85
C ILE A 140 -2.92 3.70 -10.08
N SER A 141 -3.12 3.81 -8.75
CA SER A 141 -3.67 2.74 -7.93
C SER A 141 -5.07 2.34 -8.39
N VAL A 142 -5.96 3.32 -8.64
CA VAL A 142 -7.33 3.06 -9.12
C VAL A 142 -7.33 2.45 -10.52
N ILE A 143 -6.53 2.96 -11.44
CA ILE A 143 -6.41 2.39 -12.80
C ILE A 143 -5.89 0.96 -12.73
N THR A 144 -4.85 0.72 -11.93
CA THR A 144 -4.29 -0.62 -11.74
C THR A 144 -5.31 -1.55 -11.11
N LYS A 145 -6.04 -1.09 -10.09
CA LYS A 145 -7.12 -1.84 -9.47
C LYS A 145 -8.19 -2.18 -10.52
N TYR A 146 -8.71 -1.21 -11.24
CA TYR A 146 -9.74 -1.42 -12.28
C TYR A 146 -9.29 -2.38 -13.39
N LEU A 147 -8.04 -2.29 -13.86
CA LEU A 147 -7.50 -3.15 -14.92
C LEU A 147 -7.23 -4.60 -14.49
N TYR A 148 -6.97 -4.84 -13.20
CA TYR A 148 -6.52 -6.15 -12.71
C TYR A 148 -7.50 -6.82 -11.73
N GLU A 149 -8.46 -6.10 -11.16
CA GLU A 149 -9.38 -6.63 -10.14
C GLU A 149 -10.55 -7.44 -10.74
N GLU A 150 -10.87 -7.28 -12.03
CA GLU A 150 -11.71 -8.26 -12.77
C GLU A 150 -11.07 -9.66 -12.85
N LYS A 151 -9.79 -9.82 -12.45
CA LYS A 151 -9.10 -11.13 -12.43
C LYS A 151 -8.85 -11.69 -11.03
N ASP A 152 -9.19 -10.97 -9.96
CA ASP A 152 -8.72 -11.29 -8.61
C ASP A 152 -9.88 -11.22 -7.59
N GLU A 153 -10.96 -11.99 -7.84
CA GLU A 153 -11.92 -12.36 -6.79
C GLU A 153 -11.16 -13.17 -5.73
N ARG A 154 -10.68 -12.47 -4.70
CA ARG A 154 -10.05 -13.09 -3.54
C ARG A 154 -11.08 -13.28 -2.46
N TYR A 155 -11.27 -14.53 -2.07
CA TYR A 155 -12.10 -14.91 -0.95
C TYR A 155 -11.34 -14.74 0.37
N GLU A 156 -12.03 -14.26 1.41
CA GLU A 156 -11.55 -14.24 2.78
C GLU A 156 -11.47 -15.68 3.36
N GLU A 157 -10.62 -15.89 4.37
CA GLU A 157 -10.47 -17.21 4.99
C GLU A 157 -11.74 -17.60 5.74
N ASN A 158 -12.34 -18.73 5.36
CA ASN A 158 -13.65 -19.21 5.79
C ASN A 158 -14.84 -18.37 5.27
N GLU A 159 -14.67 -17.68 4.14
CA GLU A 159 -15.80 -17.05 3.46
C GLU A 159 -16.76 -18.11 2.90
N ILE A 160 -18.06 -17.91 3.14
CA ILE A 160 -19.13 -18.76 2.62
C ILE A 160 -19.37 -18.39 1.16
N VAL A 161 -19.02 -19.28 0.24
CA VAL A 161 -19.23 -19.12 -1.21
C VAL A 161 -20.69 -19.33 -1.56
N LYS A 162 -21.31 -20.32 -0.92
CA LYS A 162 -22.68 -20.73 -1.24
C LYS A 162 -23.33 -21.42 -0.06
N VAL A 163 -24.60 -21.09 0.15
CA VAL A 163 -25.51 -21.82 1.03
C VAL A 163 -26.61 -22.39 0.15
N GLU A 164 -26.85 -23.70 0.23
CA GLU A 164 -27.90 -24.38 -0.52
C GLU A 164 -28.73 -25.27 0.40
N GLY A 165 -30.03 -25.29 0.17
CA GLY A 165 -31.01 -26.03 0.97
C GLY A 165 -32.37 -25.33 0.96
N PRO A 166 -33.36 -25.90 1.67
CA PRO A 166 -33.28 -27.13 2.45
C PRO A 166 -33.47 -28.41 1.61
N PHE A 167 -32.65 -29.43 1.88
CA PHE A 167 -32.77 -30.79 1.34
C PHE A 167 -33.56 -31.71 2.28
N GLN A 168 -34.35 -32.61 1.72
CA GLN A 168 -35.17 -33.55 2.50
C GLN A 168 -34.38 -34.76 3.02
N THR A 169 -33.29 -35.14 2.35
CA THR A 169 -32.45 -36.28 2.71
C THR A 169 -30.99 -35.88 2.75
N LYS A 170 -30.20 -36.60 3.55
CA LYS A 170 -28.76 -36.36 3.65
C LYS A 170 -28.07 -36.70 2.33
N GLU A 171 -28.54 -37.75 1.66
CA GLU A 171 -28.02 -38.22 0.39
C GLU A 171 -28.16 -37.15 -0.71
N ALA A 172 -29.28 -36.41 -0.74
CA ALA A 172 -29.47 -35.32 -1.70
C ALA A 172 -28.55 -34.13 -1.43
N ALA A 173 -28.28 -33.82 -0.16
CA ALA A 173 -27.32 -32.80 0.23
C ALA A 173 -25.87 -33.20 -0.14
N GLU A 174 -25.51 -34.47 0.06
CA GLU A 174 -24.20 -35.02 -0.32
C GLU A 174 -24.00 -35.07 -1.84
N GLU A 175 -25.02 -35.44 -2.61
CA GLU A 175 -24.98 -35.43 -4.08
C GLU A 175 -24.72 -34.02 -4.62
N TYR A 176 -25.42 -33.03 -4.09
CA TYR A 176 -25.22 -31.62 -4.44
C TYR A 176 -23.82 -31.11 -4.10
N VAL A 177 -23.28 -31.48 -2.92
CA VAL A 177 -21.89 -31.13 -2.55
C VAL A 177 -20.91 -31.69 -3.55
N ASN A 178 -21.04 -32.97 -3.91
CA ASN A 178 -20.13 -33.62 -4.84
C ASN A 178 -20.17 -32.96 -6.22
N GLU A 179 -21.36 -32.67 -6.76
CA GLU A 179 -21.51 -31.98 -8.04
C GLU A 179 -20.87 -30.59 -8.02
N PHE A 180 -21.08 -29.83 -6.94
CA PHE A 180 -20.49 -28.50 -6.79
C PHE A 180 -18.96 -28.57 -6.68
N LEU A 181 -18.43 -29.48 -5.86
CA LEU A 181 -16.99 -29.65 -5.71
C LEU A 181 -16.36 -30.10 -7.03
N ASP A 182 -16.95 -31.06 -7.73
CA ASP A 182 -16.42 -31.54 -9.02
C ASP A 182 -16.36 -30.42 -10.06
N HIS A 183 -17.37 -29.55 -10.10
CA HIS A 183 -17.41 -28.46 -11.07
C HIS A 183 -16.46 -27.31 -10.72
N TRP A 184 -16.33 -26.96 -9.44
CA TRP A 184 -15.68 -25.72 -9.02
C TRP A 184 -14.28 -25.90 -8.41
N THR A 185 -13.89 -27.11 -7.99
CA THR A 185 -12.59 -27.33 -7.32
C THR A 185 -11.41 -26.84 -8.15
N GLU A 186 -11.36 -27.13 -9.45
CA GLU A 186 -10.23 -26.69 -10.29
C GLU A 186 -10.12 -25.16 -10.37
N TYR A 187 -11.25 -24.45 -10.44
CA TYR A 187 -11.30 -22.99 -10.47
C TYR A 187 -10.73 -22.39 -9.17
N PHE A 188 -11.15 -22.91 -8.01
CA PHE A 188 -10.70 -22.42 -6.71
C PHE A 188 -9.25 -22.82 -6.42
N VAL A 189 -8.83 -24.04 -6.78
CA VAL A 189 -7.43 -24.49 -6.66
C VAL A 189 -6.51 -23.64 -7.52
N GLY A 190 -6.93 -23.31 -8.76
CA GLY A 190 -6.20 -22.39 -9.64
C GLY A 190 -5.99 -20.99 -9.04
N LYS A 191 -6.86 -20.59 -8.10
CA LYS A 191 -6.77 -19.33 -7.33
C LYS A 191 -6.11 -19.49 -5.95
N GLY A 192 -5.61 -20.67 -5.58
CA GLY A 192 -4.92 -20.92 -4.30
C GLY A 192 -5.86 -21.25 -3.14
N TYR A 193 -7.07 -21.71 -3.43
CA TYR A 193 -8.13 -21.98 -2.47
C TYR A 193 -8.60 -23.44 -2.53
N ILE A 194 -9.14 -23.95 -1.42
CA ILE A 194 -9.82 -25.24 -1.29
C ILE A 194 -11.25 -24.98 -0.87
N LEU A 195 -12.19 -25.71 -1.45
CA LEU A 195 -13.58 -25.71 -1.03
C LEU A 195 -13.80 -26.76 0.07
N ILE A 196 -14.54 -26.39 1.11
CA ILE A 196 -14.94 -27.27 2.21
C ILE A 196 -16.45 -27.15 2.36
N SER A 197 -17.13 -28.29 2.46
CA SER A 197 -18.57 -28.32 2.75
C SER A 197 -18.83 -28.57 4.23
N GLU A 198 -19.69 -27.77 4.84
CA GLU A 198 -20.30 -28.05 6.14
C GLU A 198 -21.79 -28.33 5.94
N MET A 199 -22.29 -29.40 6.56
CA MET A 199 -23.70 -29.79 6.49
C MET A 199 -24.34 -29.60 7.86
N ALA A 200 -25.42 -28.83 7.91
CA ALA A 200 -26.21 -28.61 9.11
C ALA A 200 -27.59 -29.28 8.96
N PHE A 201 -28.06 -29.89 10.04
CA PHE A 201 -29.43 -30.40 10.14
C PHE A 201 -30.24 -29.43 10.99
N ASP A 202 -31.25 -28.82 10.39
CA ASP A 202 -32.10 -27.80 11.00
C ASP A 202 -33.21 -28.42 11.87
N ASP A 203 -33.74 -27.61 12.79
CA ASP A 203 -34.81 -27.97 13.74
C ASP A 203 -36.11 -28.42 13.03
N GLU A 204 -36.27 -28.08 11.76
CA GLU A 204 -37.36 -28.53 10.88
C GLU A 204 -37.14 -29.89 10.21
N TYR A 205 -36.14 -30.67 10.64
CA TYR A 205 -35.72 -31.94 10.05
C TYR A 205 -35.23 -31.84 8.59
N LYS A 206 -34.53 -30.74 8.26
CA LYS A 206 -34.05 -30.46 6.89
C LYS A 206 -32.55 -30.26 6.87
N TRP A 207 -31.90 -30.67 5.78
CA TRP A 207 -30.46 -30.53 5.60
C TRP A 207 -30.12 -29.25 4.84
N ASN A 208 -29.13 -28.51 5.31
CA ASN A 208 -28.56 -27.35 4.64
C ASN A 208 -27.06 -27.59 4.41
N VAL A 209 -26.54 -27.08 3.29
CA VAL A 209 -25.15 -27.19 2.88
C VAL A 209 -24.55 -25.80 2.82
N GLU A 210 -23.44 -25.59 3.52
CA GLU A 210 -22.60 -24.41 3.39
C GLU A 210 -21.28 -24.80 2.72
N ILE A 211 -20.90 -24.08 1.66
CA ILE A 211 -19.63 -24.28 0.96
C ILE A 211 -18.74 -23.10 1.28
N ILE A 212 -17.58 -23.40 1.87
CA ILE A 212 -16.67 -22.46 2.49
C ILE A 212 -15.32 -22.51 1.76
N VAL A 213 -14.71 -21.35 1.53
CA VAL A 213 -13.34 -21.26 1.03
C VAL A 213 -12.32 -21.32 2.16
N ARG A 214 -11.30 -22.17 2.00
CA ARG A 214 -10.08 -22.14 2.82
C ARG A 214 -8.85 -21.91 1.94
N SER A 215 -7.91 -21.11 2.41
CA SER A 215 -6.64 -20.92 1.70
C SER A 215 -5.78 -22.20 1.72
N ILE A 216 -5.11 -22.52 0.61
CA ILE A 216 -4.07 -23.56 0.57
C ILE A 216 -2.84 -23.00 1.29
N LYS A 217 -2.49 -23.57 2.45
CA LYS A 217 -1.30 -23.19 3.23
C LYS A 217 0.00 -23.71 2.63
#